data_AF-A0A1H1QPA8-F1
#
_entry.id   AF-A0A1H1QPA8-F1
#
_cell.length_a   1.000
_cell.length_b   1.000
_cell.length_c   1.000
_cell.angle_alpha   90.00
_cell.angle_beta   90.00
_cell.angle_gamma   90.00
#
_symmetry.space_group_name_H-M   'P 1'
#
loop_
_entity.id
_entity.type
_entity.pdbx_description
1 polymer ?
#
loop_
_entity_poly.entity_id
_entity_poly.type
_entity_poly.pdbx_seq_one_letter_code
_entity_poly.pdbx_strand_id
1 'polypeptide(L)'
;MNSDDDGKVFDGYARLYGPLTVAGLGLIFKPMFDDLRVDVETGGVDSRFGNLWETAANNNGDPAVLGIMLALILMSMTLVATFRPRSGGLPVGISVVCLLIIIMLITKPGTGDPAPDLSPDGLSSMAVAVFALVLGVVHAVHLARWSRGRTRTGLR
;
A
#
# COMPACT_ATOMS: atom_id res chain seq x y z
N MET A 1 -33.41 0.17 -0.54
CA MET A 1 -32.36 1.02 -1.11
C MET A 1 -32.54 0.98 -2.61
N ASN A 2 -32.65 2.15 -3.24
CA ASN A 2 -32.89 2.27 -4.67
C ASN A 2 -31.61 1.89 -5.42
N SER A 3 -31.70 1.17 -6.55
CA SER A 3 -30.53 0.68 -7.31
C SER A 3 -29.55 1.78 -7.71
N ASP A 4 -30.06 3.01 -7.85
CA ASP A 4 -29.29 4.19 -8.25
C ASP A 4 -28.37 4.72 -7.14
N ASP A 5 -28.75 4.57 -5.86
CA ASP A 5 -27.92 5.02 -4.74
C ASP A 5 -26.72 4.09 -4.53
N ASP A 6 -26.93 2.78 -4.70
CA ASP A 6 -25.85 1.79 -4.62
C ASP A 6 -24.78 2.06 -5.68
N GLY A 7 -25.19 2.41 -6.91
CA GLY A 7 -24.27 2.73 -8.00
C GLY A 7 -23.37 3.93 -7.69
N LYS A 8 -23.95 5.00 -7.15
CA LYS A 8 -23.21 6.22 -6.78
C LYS A 8 -22.17 5.97 -5.69
N VAL A 9 -22.47 5.10 -4.72
CA VAL A 9 -21.53 4.75 -3.64
C VAL A 9 -20.31 4.02 -4.20
N PHE A 10 -20.50 3.06 -5.11
CA PHE A 10 -19.38 2.33 -5.73
C PHE A 10 -18.54 3.20 -6.67
N ASP A 11 -19.17 4.14 -7.39
CA ASP A 11 -18.45 5.11 -8.22
C ASP A 11 -17.60 6.08 -7.38
N GLY A 12 -18.02 6.37 -6.15
CA GLY A 12 -17.22 7.14 -5.19
C GLY A 12 -15.88 6.48 -4.86
N TYR A 13 -15.84 5.15 -4.72
CA TYR A 13 -14.58 4.43 -4.47
C TYR A 13 -13.62 4.48 -5.65
N ALA A 14 -14.13 4.36 -6.88
CA ALA A 14 -13.30 4.43 -8.09
C ALA A 14 -12.49 5.74 -8.15
N ARG A 15 -13.10 6.86 -7.73
CA ARG A 15 -12.45 8.19 -7.70
C ARG A 15 -11.32 8.30 -6.67
N LEU A 16 -11.28 7.42 -5.67
CA LEU A 16 -10.27 7.42 -4.63
C LEU A 16 -9.09 6.49 -4.97
N TYR A 17 -9.35 5.37 -5.65
CA TYR A 17 -8.28 4.43 -6.04
C TYR A 17 -7.35 4.96 -7.13
N GLY A 18 -7.85 5.80 -8.05
CA GLY A 18 -7.03 6.41 -9.11
C GLY A 18 -5.87 7.26 -8.54
N PRO A 19 -6.16 8.28 -7.72
CA PRO A 19 -5.13 9.08 -7.05
C PRO A 19 -4.15 8.26 -6.20
N LEU A 20 -4.62 7.21 -5.51
CA LEU A 20 -3.74 6.33 -4.72
C LEU A 20 -2.72 5.59 -5.58
N THR A 21 -3.13 5.17 -6.78
CA THR A 21 -2.21 4.54 -7.74
C THR A 21 -1.10 5.49 -8.16
N VAL A 22 -1.46 6.75 -8.45
CA VAL A 22 -0.50 7.79 -8.85
C VAL A 22 0.44 8.16 -7.70
N ALA A 23 -0.10 8.28 -6.48
CA ALA A 23 0.70 8.53 -5.28
C ALA A 23 1.71 7.39 -5.04
N GLY A 24 1.27 6.13 -5.12
CA GLY A 24 2.14 4.97 -5.01
C GLY A 24 3.26 4.96 -6.06
N LEU A 25 2.94 5.33 -7.31
CA LEU A 25 3.92 5.43 -8.39
C LEU A 25 4.96 6.52 -8.13
N GLY A 26 4.57 7.65 -7.57
CA GLY A 26 5.52 8.71 -7.22
C GLY A 26 6.44 8.30 -6.07
N LEU A 27 5.89 7.63 -5.05
CA LEU A 27 6.59 7.28 -3.82
C LEU A 27 7.58 6.13 -4.00
N ILE A 28 7.37 5.20 -4.94
CA ILE A 28 8.30 4.08 -5.18
C ILE A 28 9.71 4.52 -5.62
N PHE A 29 9.83 5.73 -6.16
CA PHE A 29 11.10 6.33 -6.57
C PHE A 29 11.72 7.24 -5.51
N LYS A 30 11.08 7.38 -4.35
CA LYS A 30 11.58 8.21 -3.25
C LYS A 30 12.41 7.39 -2.25
N PRO A 31 13.32 8.03 -1.51
CA PRO A 31 14.06 7.36 -0.44
C PRO A 31 13.10 6.90 0.65
N MET A 32 13.13 5.62 1.02
CA MET A 32 12.21 5.08 2.02
C MET A 32 12.70 5.27 3.45
N PHE A 33 14.02 5.25 3.61
CA PHE A 33 14.73 5.35 4.88
C PHE A 33 15.67 6.54 4.83
N ASP A 34 15.91 7.14 5.99
CA ASP A 34 16.98 8.12 6.13
C ASP A 34 18.35 7.43 6.05
N ASP A 35 19.33 8.12 5.47
CA ASP A 35 20.69 7.62 5.41
C ASP A 35 21.26 7.54 6.83
N LEU A 36 21.80 6.38 7.21
CA LEU A 36 22.55 6.23 8.46
C LEU A 36 23.92 6.85 8.23
N ARG A 37 24.22 7.97 8.88
CA ARG A 37 25.58 8.49 8.95
C ARG A 37 26.19 8.09 10.27
N VAL A 38 27.35 7.45 10.23
CA VAL A 38 28.15 7.34 11.44
C VAL A 38 29.61 7.65 11.11
N ASP A 39 30.18 8.49 11.97
CA ASP A 39 31.45 9.18 11.78
C ASP A 39 32.64 8.40 12.35
N VAL A 40 33.82 8.60 11.75
CA VAL A 40 34.99 7.70 11.83
C VAL A 40 35.98 8.06 12.96
N GLU A 41 35.79 9.14 13.73
CA GLU A 41 36.55 9.30 14.98
C GLU A 41 36.19 8.22 16.03
N THR A 42 35.03 7.56 15.87
CA THR A 42 34.38 6.71 16.89
C THR A 42 33.95 5.31 16.43
N GLY A 43 34.09 4.97 15.14
CA GLY A 43 33.76 3.64 14.58
C GLY A 43 32.38 3.53 13.93
N GLY A 44 32.15 4.31 12.87
CA GLY A 44 30.82 4.47 12.28
C GLY A 44 30.42 3.66 11.03
N VAL A 45 29.16 3.20 11.01
CA VAL A 45 28.35 2.78 9.85
C VAL A 45 27.78 3.97 9.03
N ASP A 46 28.34 4.25 7.85
CA ASP A 46 27.72 5.14 6.85
C ASP A 46 26.94 4.25 5.84
N SER A 47 25.60 4.17 5.95
CA SER A 47 24.73 3.39 5.05
C SER A 47 23.75 4.29 4.32
N ARG A 48 23.94 4.38 3.00
CA ARG A 48 23.03 5.08 2.09
C ARG A 48 21.99 4.11 1.54
N PHE A 49 20.73 4.28 1.92
CA PHE A 49 19.67 3.35 1.53
C PHE A 49 19.04 3.69 0.18
N GLY A 50 18.99 4.98 -0.18
CA GLY A 50 18.44 5.41 -1.46
C GLY A 50 16.96 5.07 -1.63
N ASN A 51 16.49 5.04 -2.88
CA ASN A 51 15.13 4.54 -3.19
C ASN A 51 15.08 3.00 -3.23
N LEU A 52 13.87 2.43 -3.25
CA LEU A 52 13.67 0.97 -3.21
C LEU A 52 14.43 0.21 -4.32
N TRP A 53 14.59 0.81 -5.50
CA TRP A 53 15.32 0.19 -6.62
C TRP A 53 16.82 0.17 -6.38
N GLU A 54 17.37 1.25 -5.82
CA GLU A 54 18.77 1.32 -5.41
C GLU A 54 19.05 0.33 -4.28
N THR A 55 18.16 0.25 -3.29
CA THR A 55 18.28 -0.73 -2.19
C THR A 55 18.23 -2.16 -2.71
N ALA A 56 17.36 -2.46 -3.69
CA ALA A 56 17.23 -3.79 -4.30
C ALA A 56 18.48 -4.22 -5.07
N ALA A 57 19.28 -3.28 -5.57
CA ALA A 57 20.52 -3.57 -6.30
C ALA A 57 21.72 -3.89 -5.38
N ASN A 58 21.57 -3.71 -4.06
CA ASN A 58 22.65 -3.93 -3.08
C ASN A 58 22.70 -5.37 -2.56
N ASN A 59 23.83 -5.77 -1.95
CA ASN A 59 24.10 -7.15 -1.46
C ASN A 59 23.23 -7.65 -0.29
N ASN A 60 22.18 -6.92 0.11
CA ASN A 60 21.12 -7.35 1.04
C ASN A 60 19.74 -6.82 0.59
N GLY A 61 19.57 -6.61 -0.72
CA GLY A 61 18.41 -5.96 -1.33
C GLY A 61 17.14 -6.83 -1.42
N ASP A 62 17.19 -8.11 -1.04
CA ASP A 62 16.07 -9.04 -1.18
C ASP A 62 14.75 -8.53 -0.56
N PRO A 63 14.76 -7.91 0.63
CA PRO A 63 13.54 -7.34 1.19
C PRO A 63 13.03 -6.11 0.41
N ALA A 64 13.92 -5.33 -0.21
CA ALA A 64 13.52 -4.22 -1.06
C ALA A 64 12.82 -4.72 -2.35
N VAL A 65 13.26 -5.85 -2.91
CA VAL A 65 12.57 -6.51 -4.05
C VAL A 65 11.15 -6.91 -3.66
N LEU A 66 10.95 -7.51 -2.48
CA LEU A 66 9.62 -7.81 -1.96
C LEU A 66 8.78 -6.54 -1.79
N GLY A 67 9.36 -5.45 -1.28
CA GLY A 67 8.72 -4.15 -1.18
C GLY A 67 8.25 -3.61 -2.53
N ILE A 68 9.10 -3.67 -3.56
CA ILE A 68 8.76 -3.28 -4.94
C ILE A 68 7.61 -4.13 -5.48
N MET A 69 7.67 -5.46 -5.32
CA MET A 69 6.60 -6.34 -5.79
C MET A 69 5.26 -6.03 -5.12
N LEU A 70 5.24 -5.84 -3.80
CA LEU A 70 4.02 -5.47 -3.09
C LEU A 70 3.48 -4.10 -3.54
N ALA A 71 4.35 -3.11 -3.76
CA ALA A 71 3.95 -1.80 -4.27
C ALA A 71 3.34 -1.91 -5.69
N LEU A 72 3.95 -2.68 -6.58
CA LEU A 72 3.44 -2.93 -7.94
C LEU A 72 2.11 -3.69 -7.92
N ILE A 73 1.96 -4.68 -7.04
CA ILE A 73 0.70 -5.42 -6.85
C ILE A 73 -0.38 -4.47 -6.35
N LEU A 74 -0.09 -3.66 -5.33
CA LEU A 74 -1.03 -2.68 -4.79
C LEU A 74 -1.47 -1.69 -5.89
N MET A 75 -0.52 -1.10 -6.61
CA MET A 75 -0.81 -0.17 -7.71
C MET A 75 -1.65 -0.82 -8.81
N SER A 76 -1.36 -2.06 -9.18
CA SER A 76 -2.13 -2.81 -10.17
C SER A 76 -3.56 -3.04 -9.67
N MET A 77 -3.73 -3.42 -8.41
CA MET A 77 -5.04 -3.62 -7.80
C MET A 77 -5.85 -2.33 -7.71
N THR A 78 -5.25 -1.21 -7.29
CA THR A 78 -5.93 0.09 -7.20
C THR A 78 -6.28 0.63 -8.59
N LEU A 79 -5.41 0.42 -9.57
CA LEU A 79 -5.70 0.76 -10.98
C LEU A 79 -6.91 -0.03 -11.49
N VAL A 80 -6.93 -1.35 -11.29
CA VAL A 80 -8.07 -2.18 -11.70
C VAL A 80 -9.34 -1.79 -10.93
N ALA A 81 -9.24 -1.49 -9.62
CA ALA A 81 -10.36 -1.06 -8.80
C ALA A 81 -10.96 0.28 -9.27
N THR A 82 -10.17 1.13 -9.94
CA THR A 82 -10.64 2.37 -10.57
C THR A 82 -11.65 2.09 -11.69
N PHE A 83 -11.43 1.04 -12.48
CA PHE A 83 -12.32 0.67 -13.60
C PHE A 83 -13.35 -0.40 -13.23
N ARG A 84 -13.11 -1.17 -12.16
CA ARG A 84 -13.97 -2.29 -11.73
C ARG A 84 -14.32 -2.18 -10.24
N PRO A 85 -15.03 -1.12 -9.80
CA PRO A 85 -15.32 -0.91 -8.39
C PRO A 85 -16.22 -1.99 -7.78
N ARG A 86 -17.03 -2.71 -8.58
CA ARG A 86 -17.94 -3.77 -8.07
C ARG A 86 -17.30 -5.15 -7.91
N SER A 87 -15.98 -5.28 -8.02
CA SER A 87 -15.30 -6.57 -7.91
C SER A 87 -15.20 -7.04 -6.45
N GLY A 88 -15.69 -8.25 -6.18
CA GLY A 88 -15.68 -8.91 -4.86
C GLY A 88 -14.31 -8.98 -4.20
N GLY A 89 -13.30 -9.46 -4.95
CA GLY A 89 -11.99 -9.80 -4.40
C GLY A 89 -11.01 -8.63 -4.30
N LEU A 90 -11.22 -7.55 -5.08
CA LEU A 90 -10.30 -6.42 -5.13
C LEU A 90 -10.13 -5.68 -3.79
N PRO A 91 -11.20 -5.26 -3.07
CA PRO A 91 -11.01 -4.51 -1.83
C PRO A 91 -10.33 -5.35 -0.74
N VAL A 92 -10.61 -6.66 -0.69
CA VAL A 92 -9.93 -7.58 0.24
C VAL A 92 -8.46 -7.73 -0.13
N GLY A 93 -8.14 -7.91 -1.40
CA GLY A 93 -6.76 -8.00 -1.89
C GLY A 93 -5.95 -6.74 -1.57
N ILE A 94 -6.52 -5.57 -1.83
CA ILE A 94 -5.91 -4.27 -1.49
C ILE A 94 -5.59 -4.21 0.01
N SER A 95 -6.57 -4.53 0.87
CA SER A 95 -6.36 -4.51 2.32
C SER A 95 -5.25 -5.44 2.79
N VAL A 96 -5.20 -6.67 2.25
CA VAL A 96 -4.15 -7.64 2.61
C VAL A 96 -2.76 -7.12 2.18
N VAL A 97 -2.63 -6.63 0.95
CA VAL A 97 -1.35 -6.12 0.44
C VAL A 97 -0.91 -4.87 1.21
N CYS A 98 -1.81 -3.94 1.52
CA CYS A 98 -1.50 -2.79 2.36
C CYS A 98 -1.00 -3.20 3.75
N LEU A 99 -1.61 -4.21 4.36
CA LEU A 99 -1.17 -4.72 5.66
C LEU A 99 0.25 -5.29 5.59
N LEU A 100 0.57 -6.05 4.54
CA LEU A 100 1.92 -6.58 4.33
C LEU A 100 2.96 -5.46 4.15
N ILE A 101 2.63 -4.42 3.38
CA ILE A 101 3.49 -3.24 3.20
C ILE A 101 3.72 -2.54 4.55
N ILE A 102 2.67 -2.30 5.33
CA ILE A 102 2.77 -1.68 6.66
C ILE A 102 3.67 -2.51 7.57
N ILE A 103 3.49 -3.83 7.61
CA ILE A 103 4.33 -4.74 8.40
C ILE A 103 5.80 -4.62 7.97
N MET A 104 6.09 -4.61 6.67
CA MET A 104 7.47 -4.45 6.19
C MET A 104 8.09 -3.11 6.58
N LEU A 105 7.32 -2.02 6.54
CA LEU A 105 7.83 -0.71 6.93
C LEU A 105 8.05 -0.56 8.45
N ILE A 106 7.29 -1.28 9.26
CA ILE A 106 7.48 -1.33 10.72
C ILE A 106 8.67 -2.23 11.07
N THR A 107 8.73 -3.42 10.48
CA THR A 107 9.74 -4.45 10.82
C THR A 107 11.08 -4.23 10.15
N LYS A 108 11.12 -3.43 9.07
CA LYS A 108 12.32 -3.03 8.32
C LYS A 108 13.27 -4.22 8.06
N PRO A 109 12.79 -5.29 7.41
CA PRO A 109 13.60 -6.48 7.21
C PRO A 109 14.87 -6.16 6.40
N GLY A 110 16.01 -6.66 6.86
CA GLY A 110 17.30 -6.56 6.16
C GLY A 110 18.02 -5.22 6.25
N THR A 111 17.55 -4.26 7.06
CA THR A 111 18.20 -2.95 7.21
C THR A 111 19.30 -2.90 8.28
N GLY A 112 19.54 -4.01 9.01
CA GLY A 112 20.60 -4.11 10.02
C GLY A 112 20.22 -3.49 11.38
N ASP A 113 21.19 -3.44 12.29
CA ASP A 113 21.09 -2.82 13.62
C ASP A 113 22.19 -1.75 13.76
N PRO A 114 21.86 -0.47 14.01
CA PRO A 114 20.52 0.08 14.23
C PRO A 114 19.69 0.18 12.95
N ALA A 115 18.40 -0.16 13.06
CA ALA A 115 17.47 -0.02 11.94
C ALA A 115 17.25 1.48 11.62
N PRO A 116 17.40 1.90 10.36
CA PRO A 116 17.25 3.30 9.97
C PRO A 116 15.81 3.78 10.17
N ASP A 117 15.64 5.07 10.47
CA ASP A 117 14.31 5.67 10.55
C ASP A 117 13.67 5.84 9.17
N LEU A 118 12.33 5.91 9.14
CA LEU A 118 11.61 6.21 7.90
C LEU A 118 11.85 7.67 7.55
N SER A 119 12.22 7.91 6.31
CA SER A 119 12.32 9.28 5.79
C SER A 119 10.92 9.94 5.76
N PRO A 120 10.82 11.26 5.53
CA PRO A 120 9.53 11.93 5.31
C PRO A 120 8.70 11.29 4.17
N ASP A 121 9.37 10.81 3.12
CA ASP A 121 8.73 10.12 2.00
C ASP A 121 8.31 8.68 2.39
N GLY A 122 9.10 8.01 3.24
CA GLY A 122 8.74 6.72 3.84
C GLY A 122 7.53 6.80 4.76
N LEU A 123 7.44 7.85 5.58
CA LEU A 123 6.25 8.15 6.39
C LEU A 123 5.03 8.48 5.52
N SER A 124 5.23 9.20 4.42
CA SER A 124 4.17 9.48 3.45
C SER A 124 3.65 8.19 2.80
N SER A 125 4.55 7.26 2.47
CA SER A 125 4.20 5.93 1.95
C SER A 125 3.42 5.09 2.97
N MET A 126 3.83 5.14 4.24
CA MET A 126 3.08 4.51 5.34
C MET A 126 1.66 5.09 5.44
N ALA A 127 1.52 6.42 5.41
CA ALA A 127 0.23 7.08 5.50
C ALA A 127 -0.69 6.69 4.33
N VAL A 128 -0.16 6.64 3.10
CA VAL A 128 -0.89 6.17 1.91
C VAL A 128 -1.32 4.71 2.07
N ALA A 129 -0.44 3.83 2.56
CA ALA A 129 -0.78 2.42 2.79
C ALA A 129 -1.88 2.25 3.85
N VAL A 130 -1.83 3.01 4.94
CA VAL A 130 -2.87 3.00 5.99
C VAL A 130 -4.20 3.52 5.44
N PHE A 131 -4.18 4.61 4.68
CA PHE A 131 -5.39 5.15 4.06
C PHE A 131 -6.01 4.15 3.07
N ALA A 132 -5.20 3.55 2.20
CA ALA A 132 -5.64 2.53 1.25
C ALA A 132 -6.19 1.27 1.96
N LEU A 133 -5.59 0.87 3.08
CA LEU A 133 -6.09 -0.22 3.92
C LEU A 133 -7.50 0.07 4.43
N VAL A 134 -7.69 1.24 5.06
CA VAL A 134 -9.01 1.66 5.59
C VAL A 134 -10.03 1.72 4.46
N LEU A 135 -9.67 2.32 3.33
CA LEU A 135 -10.54 2.41 2.15
C LEU A 135 -10.96 1.02 1.64
N GLY A 136 -10.00 0.09 1.52
CA GLY A 136 -10.25 -1.29 1.12
C GLY A 136 -11.19 -2.03 2.08
N VAL A 137 -10.98 -1.87 3.39
CA VAL A 137 -11.83 -2.51 4.42
C VAL A 137 -13.26 -1.98 4.35
N VAL A 138 -13.44 -0.66 4.29
CA VAL A 138 -14.79 -0.06 4.19
C VAL A 138 -15.47 -0.51 2.89
N HIS A 139 -14.74 -0.53 1.78
CA HIS A 139 -15.25 -0.99 0.50
C HIS A 139 -15.68 -2.47 0.55
N ALA A 140 -14.87 -3.35 1.13
CA ALA A 140 -15.20 -4.77 1.31
C ALA A 140 -16.45 -4.95 2.19
N VAL A 141 -16.57 -4.19 3.28
CA VAL A 141 -17.74 -4.24 4.17
C VAL A 141 -19.02 -3.80 3.44
N HIS A 142 -18.96 -2.70 2.68
CA HIS A 142 -20.10 -2.26 1.88
C HIS A 142 -20.51 -3.31 0.84
N LEU A 143 -19.55 -3.91 0.14
CA LEU A 143 -19.81 -4.95 -0.85
C LEU A 143 -20.39 -6.23 -0.20
N ALA A 144 -19.90 -6.62 0.98
CA ALA A 144 -20.40 -7.74 1.75
C ALA A 144 -21.83 -7.52 2.29
N ARG A 145 -22.17 -6.28 2.67
CA ARG A 145 -23.54 -5.91 3.09
C ARG A 145 -24.50 -5.90 1.91
N TRP A 146 -24.07 -5.32 0.80
CA TRP A 146 -24.87 -5.23 -0.43
C TRP A 146 -25.17 -6.60 -1.05
N SER A 147 -24.16 -7.48 -1.13
CA SER A 147 -24.35 -8.85 -1.63
C SER A 147 -25.35 -9.65 -0.78
N ARG A 148 -25.24 -9.57 0.56
CA ARG A 148 -26.21 -10.19 1.48
C ARG A 148 -27.64 -9.64 1.34
N GLY A 149 -27.78 -8.34 1.04
CA GLY A 149 -29.07 -7.70 0.80
C GLY A 149 -29.80 -8.30 -0.40
N ARG A 150 -29.07 -8.53 -1.51
CA ARG A 150 -29.64 -9.14 -2.72
C ARG A 150 -30.06 -10.59 -2.56
N THR A 151 -29.28 -11.38 -1.82
CA THR A 151 -29.66 -12.78 -1.55
C THR A 151 -30.96 -12.86 -0.75
N ARG A 152 -31.22 -11.90 0.14
CA ARG A 152 -32.45 -11.87 0.95
C ARG A 152 -33.70 -11.46 0.16
N THR A 153 -33.58 -10.62 -0.86
CA THR A 153 -34.73 -10.20 -1.68
C THR A 153 -35.07 -11.17 -2.81
N GLY A 154 -34.13 -11.99 -3.29
CA GLY A 154 -34.39 -13.03 -4.29
C GLY A 154 -35.08 -14.30 -3.76
N LEU A 155 -35.30 -14.39 -2.45
CA LEU A 155 -35.98 -15.52 -1.78
C LEU A 155 -37.42 -15.15 -1.35
N ARG A 156 -37.96 -14.02 -1.82
CA ARG A 156 -39.35 -13.59 -1.58
C ARG A 156 -40.14 -13.54 -2.87
#